data_AF-A0A9N9J9X1-F1
#
_entry.id   AF-A0A9N9J9X1-F1
#
_cell.length_a   1.000
_cell.length_b   1.000
_cell.length_c   1.000
_cell.angle_alpha   90.00
_cell.angle_beta   90.00
_cell.angle_gamma   90.00
#
_symmetry.space_group_name_H-M   'P 1'
#
loop_
_entity.id
_entity.type
_entity.pdbx_description
1 polymer ?
#
loop_
_entity_poly.entity_id
_entity_poly.type
_entity_poly.pdbx_seq_one_letter_code
_entity_poly.pdbx_strand_id
1 'polypeptide(L)'
;KANAQRTIETHSFTTENAGSSKITNYTPRTIDVVDFAEARAFEINAMNDALERANQAKNSRASQSLPRHLRRRAASHNVKRLPVRLRKKATEE
;
A
#
# COMPACT_ATOMS: atom_id res chain seq x y z
N LYS A 1 1.28 -20.85 7.06
CA LYS A 1 -0.05 -21.14 6.47
C LYS A 1 -0.44 -19.91 5.67
N ALA A 2 -0.47 -20.01 4.34
CA ALA A 2 -0.78 -18.90 3.45
C ALA A 2 -2.24 -18.48 3.70
N ASN A 3 -2.46 -17.23 4.12
CA ASN A 3 -3.81 -16.67 4.19
C ASN A 3 -4.31 -16.55 2.75
N ALA A 4 -5.26 -17.41 2.39
CA ALA A 4 -5.94 -17.35 1.12
C ALA A 4 -6.45 -15.92 0.88
N GLN A 5 -6.11 -15.36 -0.28
CA GLN A 5 -6.68 -14.09 -0.74
C GLN A 5 -8.20 -14.26 -0.69
N ARG A 6 -8.88 -13.54 0.21
CA ARG A 6 -10.35 -13.49 0.18
C ARG A 6 -10.72 -12.75 -1.09
N THR A 7 -11.17 -13.47 -2.10
CA THR A 7 -11.81 -12.88 -3.27
C THR A 7 -13.11 -12.24 -2.79
N ILE A 8 -13.20 -10.92 -2.84
CA ILE A 8 -14.44 -10.21 -2.56
C ILE A 8 -15.12 -9.96 -3.89
N GLU A 9 -16.27 -10.61 -4.07
CA GLU A 9 -17.25 -10.26 -5.09
C GLU A 9 -17.55 -8.76 -4.95
N THR A 10 -17.28 -7.98 -5.99
CA THR A 10 -17.76 -6.59 -6.01
C THR A 10 -19.25 -6.63 -5.74
N HIS A 11 -19.74 -5.92 -4.73
CA HIS A 11 -21.16 -5.88 -4.35
C HIS A 11 -22.02 -5.20 -5.46
N SER A 12 -22.07 -5.80 -6.65
CA SER A 12 -23.16 -5.62 -7.60
C SER A 12 -24.32 -6.42 -7.05
N PHE A 13 -25.24 -5.75 -6.35
CA PHE A 13 -26.47 -6.37 -5.91
C PHE A 13 -27.33 -6.68 -7.14
N THR A 14 -27.40 -7.96 -7.52
CA THR A 14 -28.38 -8.44 -8.50
C THR A 14 -29.73 -8.48 -7.79
N THR A 15 -30.64 -7.58 -8.18
CA THR A 15 -32.05 -7.74 -7.79
C THR A 15 -32.67 -8.74 -8.77
N GLU A 16 -32.86 -9.97 -8.33
CA GLU A 16 -33.63 -10.98 -9.08
C GLU A 16 -35.10 -10.58 -9.04
N ASN A 17 -35.54 -9.74 -9.99
CA ASN A 17 -36.97 -9.53 -10.23
C ASN A 17 -37.46 -10.71 -11.08
N ALA A 18 -38.36 -11.53 -10.53
CA ALA A 18 -38.81 -12.83 -11.05
C ALA A 18 -39.51 -12.81 -12.44
N GLY A 19 -39.32 -11.77 -13.25
CA GLY A 19 -39.91 -11.64 -14.59
C GLY A 19 -39.09 -10.82 -15.60
N SER A 20 -37.86 -10.38 -15.31
CA SER A 20 -37.05 -9.69 -16.33
C SER A 20 -35.54 -9.77 -16.04
N SER A 21 -34.83 -10.54 -16.86
CA SER A 21 -33.37 -10.68 -16.84
C SER A 21 -32.69 -9.44 -17.43
N LYS A 22 -32.78 -8.29 -16.76
CA LYS A 22 -31.90 -7.14 -17.04
C LYS A 22 -30.96 -6.96 -15.85
N ILE A 23 -29.71 -7.36 -16.05
CA ILE A 23 -28.61 -7.04 -15.13
C ILE A 23 -28.35 -5.54 -15.28
N THR A 24 -28.88 -4.75 -14.34
CA THR A 24 -28.52 -3.34 -14.21
C THR A 24 -27.53 -3.22 -13.07
N ASN A 25 -26.31 -2.77 -13.37
CA ASN A 25 -25.29 -2.50 -12.36
C ASN A 25 -25.72 -1.26 -11.57
N TYR A 26 -26.53 -1.45 -10.53
CA TYR A 26 -26.96 -0.36 -9.66
C TYR A 26 -25.88 -0.08 -8.62
N THR A 27 -25.32 1.13 -8.66
CA THR A 27 -24.52 1.64 -7.55
C THR A 27 -25.49 2.07 -6.44
N PRO A 28 -25.32 1.56 -5.21
CA PRO A 28 -26.23 1.91 -4.13
C PRO A 28 -26.13 3.41 -3.85
N ARG A 29 -27.29 4.08 -3.73
CA ARG A 29 -27.38 5.53 -3.49
C ARG A 29 -26.83 5.94 -2.11
N THR A 30 -26.66 4.97 -1.22
CA THR A 30 -26.17 5.09 0.15
C THR A 30 -25.32 3.86 0.48
N ILE A 31 -24.23 4.07 1.22
CA ILE A 31 -23.30 3.01 1.64
C ILE A 31 -23.26 2.95 3.16
N ASP A 32 -23.28 1.73 3.73
CA ASP A 32 -22.90 1.56 5.12
C ASP A 32 -21.38 1.62 5.21
N VAL A 33 -20.88 2.69 5.82
CA VAL A 33 -19.45 2.98 5.90
C VAL A 33 -18.74 1.97 6.79
N VAL A 34 -19.41 1.44 7.82
CA VAL A 34 -18.80 0.53 8.80
C VAL A 34 -18.55 -0.82 8.15
N ASP A 35 -19.60 -1.45 7.63
CA ASP A 35 -19.51 -2.76 6.97
C ASP A 35 -18.55 -2.74 5.77
N PHE A 36 -18.55 -1.65 5.00
CA PHE A 36 -17.65 -1.48 3.87
C PHE A 36 -16.19 -1.35 4.30
N ALA A 37 -15.92 -0.55 5.35
CA ALA A 37 -14.57 -0.39 5.88
C ALA A 37 -14.03 -1.70 6.47
N GLU A 38 -14.86 -2.45 7.19
CA GLU A 38 -14.49 -3.74 7.77
C GLU A 38 -14.17 -4.78 6.69
N ALA A 39 -15.00 -4.87 5.64
CA ALA A 39 -14.75 -5.76 4.51
C ALA A 39 -13.41 -5.46 3.82
N ARG A 40 -13.00 -4.18 3.76
CA ARG A 40 -11.76 -3.74 3.09
C ARG A 40 -10.54 -3.66 4.00
N ALA A 41 -10.70 -3.70 5.32
CA ALA A 41 -9.62 -3.50 6.28
C ALA A 41 -8.45 -4.48 6.08
N PHE A 42 -8.76 -5.76 5.82
CA PHE A 42 -7.73 -6.77 5.57
C PHE A 42 -6.88 -6.44 4.33
N GLU A 43 -7.52 -6.01 3.26
CA GLU A 43 -6.82 -5.70 2.00
C GLU A 43 -5.93 -4.47 2.13
N ILE A 44 -6.44 -3.41 2.77
CA ILE A 44 -5.68 -2.19 3.03
C ILE A 44 -4.43 -2.54 3.86
N ASN A 45 -4.60 -3.35 4.91
CA ASN A 45 -3.49 -3.79 5.74
C ASN A 45 -2.50 -4.67 4.96
N ALA A 46 -2.99 -5.63 4.17
CA ALA A 46 -2.14 -6.47 3.34
C ALA A 46 -1.34 -5.67 2.30
N MET A 47 -1.97 -4.64 1.72
CA MET A 47 -1.32 -3.72 0.78
C MET A 47 -0.26 -2.87 1.49
N ASN A 48 -0.57 -2.31 2.66
CA ASN A 48 0.40 -1.53 3.46
C ASN A 48 1.62 -2.39 3.82
N ASP A 49 1.39 -3.59 4.32
CA ASP A 49 2.42 -4.58 4.60
C ASP A 49 3.29 -4.90 3.38
N ALA A 50 2.67 -5.09 2.21
CA ALA A 50 3.39 -5.37 0.97
C ALA A 50 4.24 -4.17 0.54
N LEU A 51 3.73 -2.94 0.68
CA LEU A 51 4.47 -1.72 0.40
C LEU A 51 5.66 -1.53 1.35
N GLU A 52 5.49 -1.83 2.63
CA GLU A 52 6.59 -1.79 3.61
C GLU A 52 7.67 -2.82 3.27
N ARG A 53 7.28 -4.07 2.99
CA ARG A 53 8.23 -5.12 2.57
C ARG A 53 8.95 -4.76 1.28
N ALA A 54 8.25 -4.21 0.29
CA ALA A 54 8.86 -3.75 -0.96
C ALA A 54 9.87 -2.61 -0.74
N ASN A 55 9.54 -1.67 0.14
CA ASN A 55 10.45 -0.58 0.52
C ASN A 55 11.70 -1.10 1.27
N GLN A 56 11.54 -2.11 2.14
CA GLN A 56 12.65 -2.74 2.85
C GLN A 56 13.52 -3.58 1.91
N ALA A 57 12.92 -4.32 0.98
CA ALA A 57 13.63 -5.13 -0.02
C ALA A 57 14.44 -4.28 -1.02
N LYS A 58 14.16 -2.97 -1.11
CA LYS A 58 14.92 -2.04 -1.93
C LYS A 58 16.31 -1.81 -1.32
N ASN A 59 17.27 -2.65 -1.74
CA ASN A 59 18.69 -2.59 -1.39
C ASN A 59 19.40 -1.38 -2.02
N SER A 60 19.00 -0.17 -1.64
CA SER A 60 19.64 1.08 -2.04
C SER A 60 20.17 1.79 -0.80
N ARG A 61 21.46 2.19 -0.87
CA ARG A 61 22.11 2.89 0.23
C ARG A 61 21.44 4.23 0.51
N ALA A 62 21.51 4.71 1.73
CA ALA A 62 20.94 5.97 2.17
C ALA A 62 21.51 7.10 1.31
N SER A 63 22.81 7.04 0.98
CA SER A 63 23.49 7.97 0.07
C SER A 63 22.99 7.94 -1.37
N GLN A 64 22.45 6.80 -1.83
CA GLN A 64 21.91 6.63 -3.19
C GLN A 64 20.45 7.08 -3.30
N SER A 65 19.69 7.12 -2.20
CA SER A 65 18.30 7.56 -2.21
C SER A 65 18.12 9.05 -2.56
N LEU A 66 19.18 9.86 -2.43
CA LEU A 66 19.13 11.29 -2.70
C LEU A 66 19.20 11.58 -4.20
N PRO A 67 18.43 12.58 -4.68
CA PRO A 67 18.63 13.20 -5.99
C PRO A 67 20.08 13.65 -6.22
N ARG A 68 20.53 13.65 -7.48
CA ARG A 68 21.93 13.92 -7.85
C ARG A 68 22.48 15.24 -7.30
N HIS A 69 21.67 16.29 -7.27
CA HIS A 69 22.05 17.61 -6.76
C HIS A 69 22.19 17.67 -5.23
N LEU A 70 21.59 16.74 -4.49
CA LEU A 70 21.72 16.66 -3.02
C LEU A 70 22.84 15.72 -2.56
N ARG A 71 23.32 14.81 -3.41
CA ARG A 71 24.38 13.86 -3.06
C ARG A 71 25.68 14.60 -2.69
N ARG A 72 26.18 14.31 -1.49
CA ARG A 72 27.45 14.85 -0.98
C ARG A 72 28.57 13.82 -1.18
N ARG A 73 29.79 14.29 -1.45
CA ARG A 73 30.98 13.43 -1.49
C ARG A 73 31.31 12.94 -0.07
N ALA A 74 31.83 11.72 0.04
CA ALA A 74 32.17 11.05 1.30
C ALA A 74 30.99 10.76 2.26
N ALA A 75 29.74 10.75 1.77
CA ALA A 75 28.58 10.36 2.58
C ALA A 75 28.61 8.89 3.03
N SER A 76 29.40 8.03 2.37
CA SER A 76 29.66 6.65 2.79
C SER A 76 30.60 6.56 4.00
N HIS A 77 31.44 7.58 4.23
CA HIS A 77 32.44 7.59 5.30
C HIS A 77 31.97 8.41 6.51
N ASN A 78 31.18 9.47 6.28
CA ASN A 78 30.66 10.32 7.35
C ASN A 78 29.15 10.54 7.20
N VAL A 79 28.37 9.88 8.08
CA VAL A 79 26.92 9.95 8.11
C VAL A 79 26.39 11.38 8.33
N LYS A 80 27.14 12.27 8.99
CA LYS A 80 26.72 13.66 9.22
C LYS A 80 26.57 14.46 7.91
N ARG A 81 27.13 13.98 6.79
CA ARG A 81 26.96 14.55 5.44
C ARG A 81 25.61 14.25 4.80
N LEU A 82 24.81 13.36 5.38
CA LEU A 82 23.44 13.08 4.95
C LEU A 82 22.43 13.96 5.71
N PRO A 83 21.27 14.25 5.09
CA PRO A 83 20.13 14.87 5.76
C PRO A 83 19.73 14.10 7.02
N VAL A 84 19.30 14.81 8.08
CA VAL A 84 19.07 14.23 9.43
C VAL A 84 18.17 12.99 9.39
N ARG A 85 17.08 13.03 8.62
CA ARG A 85 16.13 11.90 8.48
C ARG A 85 16.77 10.64 7.88
N LEU A 86 17.75 10.80 7.00
CA LEU A 86 18.44 9.69 6.35
C LEU A 86 19.64 9.17 7.14
N ARG A 87 20.05 9.87 8.22
CA ARG A 87 21.17 9.44 9.06
C ARG A 87 20.87 8.14 9.79
N LYS A 88 19.64 7.98 10.30
CA LYS A 88 19.19 6.76 10.97
C LYS A 88 19.35 5.54 10.06
N LYS A 89 18.87 5.66 8.82
CA LYS A 89 19.05 4.61 7.80
C LYS A 89 20.54 4.33 7.53
N ALA A 90 21.35 5.37 7.38
CA ALA A 90 22.77 5.22 7.09
C ALA A 90 23.62 4.67 8.25
N THR A 91 23.13 4.75 9.49
CA THR A 91 23.75 4.08 10.66
C THR A 91 23.31 2.64 10.81
N GLU A 92 22.14 2.29 10.29
CA GLU A 92 21.57 0.92 10.29
C GLU A 92 22.06 0.10 9.07
N GLU A 93 22.55 0.77 8.02
CA GLU A 93 23.22 0.19 6.84
C GLU A 93 24.66 -0.26 7.10
#